data_AF-A0A815XL32-F1
#
_entry.id   AF-A0A815XL32-F1
#
_cell.length_a   1.000
_cell.length_b   1.000
_cell.length_c   1.000
_cell.angle_alpha   90.00
_cell.angle_beta   90.00
_cell.angle_gamma   90.00
#
_symmetry.space_group_name_H-M   'P 1'
#
loop_
_entity.id
_entity.type
_entity.pdbx_description
1 polymer ?
#
loop_
_entity_poly.entity_id
_entity_poly.type
_entity_poly.pdbx_seq_one_letter_code
_entity_poly.pdbx_strand_id
1 'polypeptide(L)'
;KYQATNTPKQNEQALRNFDLTDYRTIFADLVVHLYDEILKRVKAKLLPMIIPAIIEHEDLDSGGIASINPSLPGNNSTEKRSKFSAQDLLKQLNDYHKLCQMYSVEPVIIQQLFRQIFYLIDAQALRGLLVRSDCCNW
;
A
#
# COMPACT_ATOMS: atom_id res chain seq x y z
N LYS A 1 -19.59 27.83 9.80
CA LYS A 1 -18.57 27.12 10.65
C LYS A 1 -17.14 27.15 10.08
N TYR A 2 -16.85 27.79 8.94
CA TYR A 2 -15.51 27.79 8.33
C TYR A 2 -14.55 28.89 8.83
N GLN A 3 -15.07 29.88 9.57
CA GLN A 3 -14.27 31.04 10.03
C GLN A 3 -13.74 30.88 11.46
N ALA A 4 -14.06 29.77 12.14
CA ALA A 4 -13.74 29.58 13.56
C ALA A 4 -12.24 29.55 13.86
N THR A 5 -11.43 29.14 12.87
CA THR A 5 -9.97 29.08 12.95
C THR A 5 -9.28 30.17 12.13
N ASN A 6 -10.04 31.09 11.54
CA ASN A 6 -9.49 32.13 10.68
C ASN A 6 -8.96 33.31 11.50
N THR A 7 -7.85 33.88 11.03
CA THR A 7 -7.37 35.19 11.48
C THR A 7 -8.29 36.32 10.99
N PRO A 8 -8.26 37.52 11.62
CA PRO A 8 -9.05 38.66 11.17
C PRO A 8 -8.84 38.99 9.69
N LYS A 9 -7.59 38.95 9.22
CA LYS A 9 -7.22 39.22 7.83
C LYS A 9 -7.76 38.16 6.85
N GLN A 10 -7.83 36.89 7.25
CA GLN A 10 -8.43 35.84 6.42
C GLN A 10 -9.95 36.00 6.27
N ASN A 11 -10.63 36.52 7.30
CA ASN A 11 -12.07 36.79 7.23
C ASN A 11 -12.40 37.92 6.25
N GLU A 12 -11.50 38.89 6.07
CA GLU A 12 -11.65 39.95 5.06
C GLU A 12 -11.64 39.41 3.62
N GLN A 13 -11.00 38.26 3.40
CA GLN A 13 -10.84 37.62 2.08
C GLN A 13 -12.01 36.71 1.68
N ALA A 14 -13.04 36.60 2.52
CA ALA A 14 -14.21 35.78 2.21
C ALA A 14 -14.98 36.32 0.99
N LEU A 15 -15.46 35.42 0.13
CA LEU A 15 -16.35 35.76 -0.97
C LEU A 15 -17.66 36.34 -0.43
N ARG A 16 -18.14 37.44 -1.03
CA ARG A 16 -19.33 38.18 -0.57
C ARG A 16 -20.52 38.13 -1.53
N ASN A 17 -20.28 37.87 -2.81
CA ASN A 17 -21.29 38.02 -3.87
C ASN A 17 -21.79 36.69 -4.44
N PHE A 18 -21.06 35.59 -4.24
CA PHE A 18 -21.38 34.29 -4.81
C PHE A 18 -21.38 33.22 -3.73
N ASP A 19 -22.43 32.41 -3.70
CA ASP A 19 -22.45 31.16 -2.95
C ASP A 19 -21.91 30.03 -3.85
N LEU A 20 -20.90 29.32 -3.34
CA LEU A 20 -20.24 28.22 -4.06
C LEU A 20 -20.63 26.84 -3.49
N THR A 21 -21.68 26.76 -2.68
CA THR A 21 -22.06 25.50 -2.00
C THR A 21 -22.26 24.34 -2.97
N ASP A 22 -22.92 24.55 -4.10
CA ASP A 22 -23.12 23.51 -5.12
C ASP A 22 -21.80 23.06 -5.75
N TYR A 23 -20.89 24.01 -6.04
CA TYR A 23 -19.56 23.70 -6.57
C TYR A 23 -18.73 22.90 -5.57
N ARG A 24 -18.88 23.14 -4.26
CA ARG A 24 -18.17 22.38 -3.23
C ARG A 24 -18.55 20.90 -3.24
N THR A 25 -19.81 20.57 -3.53
CA THR A 25 -20.25 19.19 -3.72
C THR A 25 -19.57 18.56 -4.93
N ILE A 26 -19.53 19.27 -6.06
CA ILE A 26 -18.85 18.81 -7.29
C ILE A 26 -17.36 18.56 -7.01
N PHE A 27 -16.70 19.46 -6.29
CA PHE A 27 -15.30 19.27 -5.90
C PHE A 27 -15.11 18.10 -4.92
N ALA A 28 -16.04 17.89 -3.99
CA ALA A 28 -15.99 16.74 -3.08
C ALA A 28 -16.10 15.42 -3.84
N ASP A 29 -17.02 15.31 -4.79
CA ASP A 29 -17.17 14.13 -5.64
C ASP A 29 -15.92 13.88 -6.49
N LEU A 30 -15.32 14.95 -7.02
CA LEU A 30 -14.06 14.86 -7.77
C LEU A 30 -12.91 14.34 -6.90
N VAL A 31 -12.82 14.78 -5.64
CA VAL A 31 -11.80 14.31 -4.68
C VAL A 31 -11.99 12.82 -4.38
N VAL A 32 -13.24 12.37 -4.19
CA VAL A 32 -13.55 10.94 -3.97
C VAL A 32 -13.14 10.10 -5.19
N HIS A 33 -13.49 10.55 -6.40
CA HIS A 33 -13.07 9.88 -7.63
C HIS A 33 -11.54 9.79 -7.73
N LEU A 34 -10.84 10.90 -7.49
CA LEU A 34 -9.39 10.93 -7.54
C LEU A 34 -8.77 9.95 -6.53
N TYR A 35 -9.32 9.89 -5.31
CA TYR A 35 -8.88 8.92 -4.30
C TYR A 35 -9.04 7.48 -4.78
N ASP A 36 -10.19 7.14 -5.36
CA ASP A 36 -10.44 5.78 -5.87
C ASP A 36 -9.50 5.41 -7.02
N GLU A 37 -9.23 6.33 -7.94
CA GLU A 37 -8.29 6.09 -9.04
C GLU A 37 -6.85 5.95 -8.56
N ILE A 38 -6.43 6.72 -7.53
CA ILE A 38 -5.14 6.52 -6.87
C ILE A 38 -5.08 5.11 -6.26
N LEU A 39 -6.10 4.73 -5.47
CA LEU A 39 -6.15 3.45 -4.80
C LEU A 39 -6.13 2.28 -5.78
N LYS A 40 -6.85 2.39 -6.90
CA LYS A 40 -6.88 1.41 -7.98
C LYS A 40 -5.50 1.22 -8.63
N ARG A 41 -4.77 2.31 -8.88
CA ARG A 41 -3.39 2.24 -9.43
C ARG A 41 -2.42 1.62 -8.45
N VAL A 42 -2.51 1.98 -7.17
CA VAL A 42 -1.70 1.37 -6.10
C VAL A 42 -2.00 -0.13 -6.01
N LYS A 43 -3.28 -0.53 -5.98
CA LYS A 43 -3.69 -1.94 -5.97
C LYS A 43 -3.10 -2.71 -7.15
N ALA A 44 -3.25 -2.19 -8.37
CA ALA A 44 -2.73 -2.84 -9.57
C ALA A 44 -1.21 -3.06 -9.52
N LYS A 45 -0.47 -2.15 -8.89
CA LYS A 45 0.99 -2.27 -8.73
C LYS A 45 1.38 -3.26 -7.63
N LEU A 46 0.67 -3.28 -6.50
CA LEU A 46 1.01 -4.09 -5.33
C LEU A 46 0.55 -5.55 -5.45
N LEU A 47 -0.60 -5.82 -6.07
CA LEU A 47 -1.14 -7.18 -6.24
C LEU A 47 -0.11 -8.24 -6.70
N PRO A 48 0.68 -8.01 -7.78
CA PRO A 48 1.66 -9.00 -8.23
C PRO A 48 2.88 -9.13 -7.30
N MET A 49 3.08 -8.21 -6.36
CA MET A 49 4.20 -8.23 -5.41
C MET A 49 3.84 -8.97 -4.13
N ILE A 50 2.57 -8.96 -3.71
CA ILE A 50 2.17 -9.42 -2.37
C ILE A 50 2.45 -10.91 -2.15
N ILE A 51 1.95 -11.80 -3.01
CA ILE A 51 2.13 -13.25 -2.83
C ILE A 51 3.62 -13.64 -2.88
N PRO A 52 4.41 -13.19 -3.90
CA PRO A 52 5.82 -13.53 -3.95
C PRO A 52 6.61 -12.98 -2.75
N ALA A 53 6.29 -11.77 -2.28
CA ALA A 53 7.02 -11.12 -1.19
C ALA A 53 6.68 -11.65 0.20
N ILE A 54 5.43 -12.06 0.46
CA ILE A 54 4.95 -12.41 1.81
C ILE A 54 4.94 -13.93 2.04
N ILE A 55 4.67 -14.73 1.00
CA ILE A 55 4.49 -16.18 1.16
C ILE A 55 5.66 -16.95 0.56
N GLU A 56 6.16 -16.53 -0.61
CA GLU A 56 7.14 -17.31 -1.37
C GLU A 56 8.60 -16.94 -1.07
N HIS A 57 8.84 -15.80 -0.43
CA HIS A 57 10.18 -15.35 -0.08
C HIS A 57 10.62 -15.91 1.27
N GLU A 58 11.36 -17.02 1.26
CA GLU A 58 12.09 -17.48 2.44
C GLU A 58 13.40 -16.70 2.58
N ASP A 59 13.55 -15.93 3.66
CA ASP A 59 14.84 -15.41 4.10
C ASP A 59 15.66 -16.59 4.66
N LEU A 60 16.34 -17.30 3.77
CA LEU A 60 17.19 -18.47 4.04
C LEU A 60 18.42 -18.21 4.95
N ASP A 61 18.46 -17.08 5.66
CA ASP A 61 19.56 -16.67 6.55
C ASP A 61 19.19 -16.70 8.05
N SER A 62 18.00 -17.19 8.42
CA SER A 62 17.66 -17.52 9.81
C SER A 62 17.75 -19.03 10.04
N GLY A 63 18.85 -19.44 10.66
CA GLY A 63 19.24 -20.84 10.84
C GLY A 63 18.13 -21.74 11.41
N GLY A 64 17.79 -22.80 10.68
CA GLY A 64 16.83 -23.80 11.15
C GLY A 64 16.63 -24.96 10.19
N ILE A 65 17.47 -25.99 10.34
CA ILE A 65 17.26 -27.40 9.93
C ILE A 65 17.05 -27.64 8.42
N ALA A 66 18.12 -27.43 7.64
CA ALA A 66 18.32 -28.23 6.44
C ALA A 66 18.44 -29.71 6.87
N SER A 67 17.43 -30.52 6.55
CA SER A 67 17.55 -31.97 6.59
C SER A 67 18.60 -32.38 5.56
N ILE A 68 19.81 -32.67 6.05
CA ILE A 68 20.95 -33.11 5.24
C ILE A 68 20.59 -34.47 4.63
N ASN A 69 20.22 -34.49 3.36
CA ASN A 69 20.29 -35.69 2.52
C ASN A 69 21.57 -35.59 1.66
N PRO A 70 22.66 -36.29 1.99
CA PRO A 70 23.89 -36.22 1.23
C PRO A 70 23.87 -37.29 0.14
N SER A 71 23.17 -37.04 -0.97
CA SER A 71 23.27 -37.86 -2.19
C SER A 71 22.53 -37.20 -3.37
N LEU A 72 23.21 -36.34 -4.14
CA LEU A 72 23.15 -36.29 -5.62
C LEU A 72 24.06 -35.17 -6.16
N PRO A 73 25.09 -35.48 -6.97
CA PRO A 73 25.89 -34.47 -7.63
C PRO A 73 25.20 -34.04 -8.93
N GLY A 74 24.99 -32.73 -9.09
CA GLY A 74 24.56 -32.14 -10.35
C GLY A 74 23.07 -31.90 -10.45
N ASN A 75 22.60 -30.80 -9.86
CA ASN A 75 21.45 -30.10 -10.40
C ASN A 75 21.68 -28.61 -10.21
N ASN A 76 21.64 -27.85 -11.32
CA ASN A 76 21.68 -26.40 -11.32
C ASN A 76 20.55 -25.87 -10.42
N SER A 77 20.85 -25.56 -9.16
CA SER A 77 20.00 -24.77 -8.29
C SER A 77 20.02 -23.33 -8.78
N THR A 78 19.30 -23.09 -9.87
CA THR A 78 18.58 -21.82 -9.99
C THR A 78 17.52 -21.87 -8.91
N GLU A 79 17.94 -21.60 -7.67
CA GLU A 79 17.04 -21.28 -6.58
C GLU A 79 16.01 -20.32 -7.16
N LYS A 80 14.74 -20.71 -7.15
CA LYS A 80 13.62 -19.84 -7.50
C LYS A 80 13.58 -18.74 -6.46
N ARG A 81 14.52 -17.79 -6.53
CA ARG A 81 14.48 -16.59 -5.73
C ARG A 81 13.18 -15.89 -6.11
N SER A 82 12.30 -15.72 -5.14
CA SER A 82 11.05 -15.03 -5.35
C SER A 82 11.33 -13.69 -6.06
N LYS A 83 10.52 -13.36 -7.07
CA LYS A 83 10.72 -12.14 -7.89
C LYS A 83 10.64 -10.86 -7.06
N PHE A 84 10.00 -10.92 -5.90
CA PHE A 84 9.86 -9.80 -4.98
C PHE A 84 10.12 -10.28 -3.56
N SER A 85 10.82 -9.47 -2.78
CA SER A 85 11.04 -9.67 -1.36
C SER A 85 10.12 -8.77 -0.52
N ALA A 86 9.99 -9.07 0.77
CA ALA A 86 9.31 -8.18 1.72
C ALA A 86 9.96 -6.77 1.75
N GLN A 87 11.28 -6.68 1.52
CA GLN A 87 11.99 -5.40 1.42
C GLN A 87 11.56 -4.59 0.18
N ASP A 88 11.29 -5.24 -0.95
CA ASP A 88 10.80 -4.57 -2.16
C ASP A 88 9.40 -3.98 -1.95
N LEU A 89 8.54 -4.73 -1.24
CA LEU A 89 7.21 -4.24 -0.86
C LEU A 89 7.34 -3.04 0.09
N LEU A 90 8.17 -3.13 1.12
CA LEU A 90 8.41 -2.03 2.06
C LEU A 90 8.98 -0.79 1.36
N LYS A 91 9.92 -0.97 0.43
CA LYS A 91 10.47 0.10 -0.38
C LYS A 91 9.37 0.80 -1.19
N GLN A 92 8.49 0.02 -1.84
CA GLN A 92 7.38 0.57 -2.62
C GLN A 92 6.38 1.36 -1.75
N LEU A 93 6.10 0.88 -0.54
CA LEU A 93 5.26 1.59 0.44
C LEU A 93 5.91 2.90 0.90
N ASN A 94 7.22 2.89 1.17
CA ASN A 94 7.97 4.10 1.53
C ASN A 94 7.96 5.13 0.40
N ASP A 95 8.08 4.69 -0.85
CA ASP A 95 8.03 5.58 -2.00
C ASP A 95 6.65 6.24 -2.15
N TYR A 96 5.55 5.50 -1.90
CA TYR A 96 4.21 6.10 -1.85
C TYR A 96 4.06 7.11 -0.72
N HIS A 97 4.60 6.82 0.47
CA HIS A 97 4.56 7.76 1.59
C HIS A 97 5.32 9.06 1.28
N LYS A 98 6.55 8.95 0.74
CA LYS A 98 7.34 10.11 0.30
C LYS A 98 6.62 10.92 -0.76
N LEU A 99 5.96 10.25 -1.71
CA LEU A 99 5.17 10.91 -2.74
C LEU A 99 4.00 11.72 -2.14
N CYS A 100 3.28 11.13 -1.17
CA CYS A 100 2.21 11.83 -0.47
C CYS A 100 2.72 13.05 0.32
N GLN A 101 3.88 12.93 0.96
CA GLN A 101 4.52 14.05 1.66
C GLN A 101 4.95 15.15 0.68
N MET A 102 5.53 14.78 -0.47
CA MET A 102 5.95 15.72 -1.50
C MET A 102 4.77 16.54 -2.05
N TYR A 103 3.61 15.91 -2.25
CA TYR A 103 2.40 16.59 -2.70
C TYR A 103 1.60 17.25 -1.56
N SER A 104 2.12 17.26 -0.33
CA SER A 104 1.44 17.83 0.85
C SER A 104 0.02 17.29 1.03
N VAL A 105 -0.18 16.00 0.74
CA VAL A 105 -1.46 15.33 0.93
C VAL A 105 -1.82 15.38 2.42
N GLU A 106 -3.08 15.70 2.71
CA GLU A 106 -3.54 15.82 4.09
C GLU A 106 -3.30 14.51 4.87
N PRO A 107 -2.76 14.57 6.11
CA PRO A 107 -2.41 13.37 6.88
C PRO A 107 -3.55 12.36 7.03
N VAL A 108 -4.79 12.84 7.13
CA VAL A 108 -5.98 12.00 7.24
C VAL A 108 -6.19 11.15 5.99
N ILE A 109 -5.92 11.69 4.80
CA ILE A 109 -6.02 10.97 3.53
C ILE A 109 -4.89 9.95 3.39
N ILE A 110 -3.67 10.29 3.83
CA ILE A 110 -2.53 9.36 3.86
C ILE A 110 -2.88 8.15 4.75
N GLN A 111 -3.40 8.38 5.95
CA GLN A 111 -3.81 7.31 6.85
C GLN A 111 -4.89 6.40 6.24
N GLN A 112 -5.88 6.98 5.57
CA GLN A 112 -6.92 6.22 4.88
C GLN A 112 -6.35 5.37 3.75
N LEU A 113 -5.46 5.94 2.92
CA LEU A 113 -4.79 5.22 1.84
C LEU A 113 -4.00 4.01 2.37
N PHE A 114 -3.15 4.21 3.38
CA PHE A 114 -2.36 3.13 3.96
C PHE A 114 -3.22 2.06 4.62
N ARG A 115 -4.33 2.43 5.29
CA ARG A 115 -5.30 1.45 5.80
C ARG A 115 -5.84 0.54 4.70
N GLN A 116 -6.21 1.11 3.55
CA GLN A 116 -6.70 0.32 2.41
C GLN A 116 -5.61 -0.56 1.79
N ILE A 117 -4.37 -0.09 1.77
CA ILE A 117 -3.22 -0.87 1.29
C ILE A 117 -2.93 -2.06 2.21
N PHE A 118 -2.89 -1.87 3.52
CA PHE A 118 -2.68 -2.98 4.46
C PHE A 118 -3.81 -4.01 4.39
N TYR A 119 -5.06 -3.55 4.30
CA TYR A 119 -6.19 -4.46 4.11
C TYR A 119 -6.05 -5.30 2.82
N LEU A 120 -5.58 -4.71 1.72
CA LEU A 120 -5.29 -5.44 0.48
C LEU A 120 -4.20 -6.49 0.69
N ILE A 121 -3.09 -6.10 1.33
CA ILE A 121 -1.95 -6.97 1.61
C ILE A 121 -2.41 -8.18 2.42
N ASP A 122 -3.07 -7.94 3.55
CA ASP A 122 -3.55 -8.98 4.45
C ASP A 122 -4.55 -9.92 3.77
N ALA A 123 -5.50 -9.36 3.02
CA ALA A 123 -6.50 -10.16 2.29
C ALA A 123 -5.86 -11.05 1.21
N GLN A 124 -4.86 -10.55 0.47
CA GLN A 124 -4.17 -11.35 -0.54
C GLN A 124 -3.21 -12.37 0.07
N ALA A 125 -2.51 -12.01 1.14
CA ALA A 125 -1.65 -12.94 1.86
C ALA A 125 -2.47 -14.09 2.47
N LEU A 126 -3.55 -13.76 3.17
CA LEU A 126 -4.47 -14.76 3.74
C LEU A 126 -5.08 -15.65 2.64
N ARG A 127 -5.50 -15.07 1.52
CA ARG A 127 -6.00 -15.86 0.38
C ARG A 127 -4.91 -16.80 -0.15
N GLY A 128 -3.69 -16.32 -0.30
CA GLY A 128 -2.57 -17.12 -0.76
C GLY A 128 -2.29 -18.31 0.17
N LEU A 129 -2.32 -18.07 1.48
CA LEU A 129 -2.18 -19.12 2.50
C LEU A 129 -3.32 -20.15 2.44
N LEU A 130 -4.58 -19.70 2.35
CA LEU A 130 -5.75 -20.59 2.32
C LEU A 130 -5.81 -21.47 1.08
N VAL A 131 -5.28 -21.01 -0.05
CA VAL A 131 -5.26 -21.78 -1.31
C VAL A 131 -4.10 -22.79 -1.34
N ARG A 132 -3.05 -22.57 -0.53
CA ARG A 132 -1.82 -23.36 -0.51
C ARG A 132 -1.68 -24.12 0.80
N SER A 133 -2.13 -25.38 0.81
CA SER A 133 -2.04 -26.26 1.99
C SER A 133 -0.60 -26.52 2.46
N ASP A 134 0.39 -26.23 1.62
CA ASP A 134 1.82 -26.38 1.88
C ASP A 134 2.44 -25.23 2.69
N CYS A 135 1.73 -24.11 2.89
CA CYS A 135 2.24 -22.93 3.61
C CYS A 135 1.79 -22.85 5.09
N CYS A 136 1.01 -23.82 5.58
CA CYS A 136 0.46 -23.85 6.94
C CYS A 136 1.33 -24.70 7.89
N ASN A 137 2.61 -24.34 8.03
CA ASN A 137 3.55 -25.02 8.93
C ASN A 137 3.99 -24.08 10.07
N TRP A 138 4.37 -24.65 11.22
CA TRP A 138 4.81 -23.92 12.42
C TRP A 138 6.33 -23.73 12.43
#